data_AF-A0A379TEB0-F1
#
_entry.id   AF-A0A379TEB0-F1
#
_cell.length_a   1.000
_cell.length_b   1.000
_cell.length_c   1.000
_cell.angle_alpha   90.00
_cell.angle_beta   90.00
_cell.angle_gamma   90.00
#
_symmetry.space_group_name_H-M   'P 1'
#
loop_
_entity.id
_entity.type
_entity.pdbx_description
1 polymer ?
#
loop_
_entity_poly.entity_id
_entity_poly.type
_entity_poly.pdbx_seq_one_letter_code
_entity_poly.pdbx_strand_id
1 'polypeptide(L)'
;MSKKFRAKVLAVTISTILLSTAFNTAASACPPYIPAGSTCDAIIASDGKAVTLASDLYVTEGNGLTYTGSTPFVAQYIRKNITVVGENAYAIYADGNTFFNNNINLEKGINVISENGTAIKIDGSFKQPAVPNIGISIKDGSTVKGKENAIDFSEAKTALRIDVNGNVYGNIIGNGLEGNKVNFAYQSGAQQGLFDGYVISGVEKIENWGNLSIIAKDKTIFWSGDFNNKKNAILNFKIGNSANLNTPLLLIEGKTVFNTGSKALFSYVGNNINDIVNKDIILIQSNGGMSGTVEVGQGGVNAVSDLSPLLKQIDSWITTTDPVVNGGIQGNQLVVRYGVNYEGGDNFVNIAKQGGISEQRLQAASYIVNYALSEYNKTQSVRSGELLALLTSAGNSNTGDDGANSSVVDNGSNGIARLVEQLTPNAEGSEVRAALRVVDKMRDQANNRSFYLRNQETATPWNFWAQTLYTHGRQGNEADIFGYQN
;
A
#
# COMPACT_ATOMS: atom_id res chain seq x y z
N MET A 1 30.54 -70.01 -42.73
CA MET A 1 30.30 -68.58 -42.37
C MET A 1 31.61 -67.81 -42.45
N SER A 2 31.70 -66.79 -43.32
CA SER A 2 32.96 -66.09 -43.61
C SER A 2 33.35 -65.08 -42.51
N LYS A 3 34.65 -64.85 -42.32
CA LYS A 3 35.19 -63.86 -41.36
C LYS A 3 34.57 -62.45 -41.53
N LYS A 4 34.12 -62.10 -42.73
CA LYS A 4 33.43 -60.84 -43.04
C LYS A 4 32.03 -60.74 -42.40
N PHE A 5 31.32 -61.85 -42.21
CA PHE A 5 30.02 -61.86 -41.56
C PHE A 5 30.14 -61.59 -40.05
N ARG A 6 31.15 -62.18 -39.38
CA ARG A 6 31.41 -61.96 -37.95
C ARG A 6 31.84 -60.52 -37.64
N ALA A 7 32.64 -59.89 -38.51
CA ALA A 7 33.03 -58.50 -38.36
C ALA A 7 31.86 -57.52 -38.49
N LYS A 8 30.92 -57.78 -39.42
CA LYS A 8 29.71 -56.96 -39.59
C LYS A 8 28.75 -57.09 -38.42
N VAL A 9 28.54 -58.31 -37.90
CA VAL A 9 27.69 -58.52 -36.72
C VAL A 9 28.29 -57.82 -35.50
N LEU A 10 29.60 -57.98 -35.25
CA LEU A 10 30.27 -57.31 -34.13
C LEU A 10 30.22 -55.78 -34.22
N ALA A 11 30.42 -55.22 -35.42
CA ALA A 11 30.32 -53.78 -35.65
C ALA A 11 28.89 -53.26 -35.41
N VAL A 12 27.86 -54.00 -35.85
CA VAL A 12 26.46 -53.64 -35.58
C VAL A 12 26.18 -53.72 -34.09
N THR A 13 26.62 -54.77 -33.38
CA THR A 13 26.38 -54.90 -31.93
C THR A 13 27.08 -53.80 -31.13
N ILE A 14 28.32 -53.45 -31.46
CA ILE A 14 29.07 -52.35 -30.81
C ILE A 14 28.38 -51.00 -31.09
N SER A 15 27.93 -50.74 -32.32
CA SER A 15 27.17 -49.53 -32.64
C SER A 15 25.83 -49.47 -31.91
N THR A 16 25.14 -50.60 -31.75
CA THR A 16 23.84 -50.65 -31.04
C THR A 16 24.04 -50.43 -29.53
N ILE A 17 25.13 -50.95 -28.95
CA ILE A 17 25.50 -50.71 -27.55
C ILE A 17 25.91 -49.25 -27.36
N LEU A 18 26.75 -48.68 -28.24
CA LEU A 18 27.16 -47.27 -28.20
C LEU A 18 25.97 -46.32 -28.37
N LEU A 19 25.01 -46.65 -29.24
CA LEU A 19 23.74 -45.92 -29.39
C LEU A 19 22.88 -46.03 -28.12
N SER A 20 22.80 -47.22 -27.50
CA SER A 20 22.05 -47.38 -26.24
C SER A 20 22.68 -46.65 -25.05
N THR A 21 24.01 -46.47 -25.02
CA THR A 21 24.70 -45.66 -24.01
C THR A 21 24.68 -44.17 -24.30
N ALA A 22 24.50 -43.76 -25.57
CA ALA A 22 24.35 -42.36 -25.96
C ALA A 22 22.92 -41.83 -25.76
N PHE A 23 21.90 -42.70 -25.82
CA PHE A 23 20.49 -42.35 -25.61
C PHE A 23 19.94 -42.68 -24.22
N ASN A 24 20.72 -43.36 -23.37
CA ASN A 24 20.49 -43.35 -21.92
C ASN A 24 21.17 -42.12 -21.30
N THR A 25 20.78 -40.92 -21.73
CA THR A 25 20.80 -39.81 -20.79
C THR A 25 19.80 -40.21 -19.73
N ALA A 26 20.28 -40.69 -18.57
CA ALA A 26 19.44 -40.77 -17.39
C ALA A 26 18.71 -39.44 -17.31
N ALA A 27 17.38 -39.43 -17.44
CA ALA A 27 16.59 -38.26 -17.13
C ALA A 27 17.11 -37.81 -15.78
N SER A 28 17.68 -36.60 -15.69
CA SER A 28 18.19 -36.10 -14.43
C SER A 28 16.97 -36.13 -13.51
N ALA A 29 16.98 -37.08 -12.57
CA ALA A 29 15.86 -37.22 -11.67
C ALA A 29 15.87 -35.92 -10.87
N CYS A 30 14.83 -35.11 -11.07
CA CYS A 30 14.64 -33.90 -10.29
C CYS A 30 14.92 -34.21 -8.82
N PRO A 31 15.77 -33.42 -8.13
CA PRO A 31 15.96 -33.56 -6.69
C PRO A 31 14.63 -33.76 -5.96
N PRO A 32 14.58 -34.61 -4.92
CA PRO A 32 13.32 -35.11 -4.33
C PRO A 32 12.46 -34.02 -3.66
N TYR A 33 13.00 -32.81 -3.46
CA TYR A 33 12.28 -31.65 -2.92
C TYR A 33 11.54 -30.84 -4.01
N ILE A 34 11.72 -31.17 -5.29
CA ILE A 34 11.09 -30.50 -6.43
C ILE A 34 9.67 -31.05 -6.63
N PRO A 35 8.70 -30.21 -7.05
CA PRO A 35 7.34 -30.67 -7.32
C PRO A 35 7.29 -31.90 -8.25
N ALA A 36 6.49 -32.89 -7.87
CA ALA A 36 6.34 -34.11 -8.65
C ALA A 36 5.82 -33.80 -10.05
N GLY A 37 6.47 -34.38 -11.07
CA GLY A 37 6.10 -34.19 -12.47
C GLY A 37 6.72 -32.97 -13.14
N SER A 38 7.63 -32.24 -12.48
CA SER A 38 8.45 -31.21 -13.13
C SER A 38 9.57 -31.78 -13.99
N THR A 39 10.07 -30.97 -14.93
CA THR A 39 11.34 -31.19 -15.64
C THR A 39 12.41 -30.32 -15.01
N CYS A 40 13.64 -30.83 -14.88
CA CYS A 40 14.74 -30.10 -14.23
C CYS A 40 15.90 -29.69 -15.12
N ASP A 41 15.81 -30.02 -16.40
CA ASP A 41 16.80 -29.65 -17.39
C ASP A 41 16.47 -28.27 -17.95
N ALA A 42 17.47 -27.38 -17.97
CA ALA A 42 17.38 -26.10 -18.66
C ALA A 42 17.02 -26.30 -20.14
N ILE A 43 16.21 -25.40 -20.68
CA ILE A 43 15.73 -25.47 -22.07
C ILE A 43 16.39 -24.36 -22.88
N ILE A 44 17.05 -24.74 -23.96
CA ILE A 44 17.63 -23.81 -24.93
C ILE A 44 16.84 -23.92 -26.24
N ALA A 45 16.20 -22.83 -26.63
CA ALA A 45 15.45 -22.70 -27.88
C ALA A 45 16.26 -21.88 -28.88
N SER A 46 16.48 -22.42 -30.08
CA SER A 46 17.31 -21.77 -31.11
C SER A 46 16.80 -21.86 -32.55
N ASP A 47 15.67 -22.52 -32.78
CA ASP A 47 15.17 -22.83 -34.12
C ASP A 47 14.04 -21.89 -34.61
N GLY A 48 13.72 -20.85 -33.83
CA GLY A 48 12.65 -19.90 -34.13
C GLY A 48 11.23 -20.43 -33.92
N LYS A 49 11.05 -21.68 -33.46
CA LYS A 49 9.72 -22.25 -33.23
C LYS A 49 9.14 -21.85 -31.87
N ALA A 50 7.84 -22.11 -31.70
CA ALA A 50 7.19 -21.96 -30.41
C ALA A 50 7.71 -23.03 -29.44
N VAL A 51 8.22 -22.61 -28.28
CA VAL A 51 8.62 -23.53 -27.22
C VAL A 51 7.37 -24.08 -26.56
N THR A 52 7.29 -25.40 -26.47
CA THR A 52 6.20 -26.10 -25.76
C THR A 52 6.77 -26.87 -24.59
N LEU A 53 6.38 -26.47 -23.37
CA LEU A 53 6.72 -27.18 -22.15
C LEU A 53 5.69 -28.29 -21.90
N ALA A 54 6.15 -29.54 -21.83
CA ALA A 54 5.27 -30.68 -21.54
C ALA A 54 4.83 -30.70 -20.06
N SER A 55 5.68 -30.21 -19.17
CA SER A 55 5.44 -30.10 -17.73
C SER A 55 6.03 -28.80 -17.16
N ASP A 56 5.83 -28.56 -15.87
CA ASP A 56 6.44 -27.41 -15.19
C ASP A 56 7.97 -27.54 -15.19
N LEU A 57 8.65 -26.42 -15.39
CA LEU A 57 10.11 -26.35 -15.44
C LEU A 57 10.63 -25.88 -14.08
N TYR A 58 11.50 -26.66 -13.46
CA TYR A 58 12.15 -26.31 -12.20
C TYR A 58 13.67 -26.50 -12.32
N VAL A 59 14.43 -25.41 -12.43
CA VAL A 59 15.87 -25.49 -12.66
C VAL A 59 16.66 -25.01 -11.44
N THR A 60 17.60 -25.83 -10.98
CA THR A 60 18.43 -25.53 -9.80
C THR A 60 19.77 -24.87 -10.15
N GLU A 61 20.25 -25.04 -11.38
CA GLU A 61 21.52 -24.50 -11.86
C GLU A 61 21.35 -23.89 -13.25
N GLY A 62 21.79 -22.64 -13.43
CA GLY A 62 21.64 -21.91 -14.69
C GLY A 62 20.21 -21.43 -14.97
N ASN A 63 20.01 -20.90 -16.17
CA ASN A 63 18.72 -20.33 -16.60
C ASN A 63 17.68 -21.42 -16.87
N GLY A 64 16.40 -21.07 -16.70
CA GLY A 64 15.27 -21.95 -17.00
C GLY A 64 15.08 -22.14 -18.51
N LEU A 65 14.45 -21.15 -19.15
CA LEU A 65 14.23 -21.12 -20.59
C LEU A 65 15.11 -20.03 -21.23
N THR A 66 16.02 -20.44 -22.10
CA THR A 66 16.89 -19.53 -22.86
C THR A 66 16.50 -19.54 -24.34
N TYR A 67 16.19 -18.37 -24.88
CA TYR A 67 16.11 -18.11 -26.32
C TYR A 67 17.47 -17.62 -26.81
N THR A 68 17.95 -18.22 -27.90
CA THR A 68 19.23 -17.86 -28.53
C THR A 68 19.16 -18.03 -30.04
N GLY A 69 20.08 -17.41 -30.77
CA GLY A 69 20.23 -17.58 -32.20
C GLY A 69 19.46 -16.55 -33.04
N SER A 70 19.82 -16.48 -34.32
CA SER A 70 19.39 -15.41 -35.23
C SER A 70 18.09 -15.71 -35.98
N THR A 71 17.51 -16.89 -35.83
CA THR A 71 16.25 -17.26 -36.48
C THR A 71 15.08 -16.59 -35.75
N PRO A 72 14.25 -15.78 -36.43
CA PRO A 72 13.12 -15.10 -35.80
C PRO A 72 12.13 -16.05 -35.13
N PHE A 73 11.88 -15.85 -33.84
CA PHE A 73 10.88 -16.60 -33.08
C PHE A 73 9.45 -16.17 -33.43
N VAL A 74 8.57 -17.16 -33.59
CA VAL A 74 7.11 -16.96 -33.62
C VAL A 74 6.58 -16.58 -32.23
N ALA A 75 5.27 -16.30 -32.12
CA ALA A 75 4.63 -16.04 -30.83
C ALA A 75 4.88 -17.17 -29.83
N GLN A 76 5.31 -16.79 -28.62
CA GLN A 76 5.59 -17.74 -27.54
C GLN A 76 4.40 -17.76 -26.59
N TYR A 77 3.93 -18.95 -26.24
CA TYR A 77 2.80 -19.17 -25.33
C TYR A 77 3.25 -20.07 -24.18
N ILE A 78 3.66 -19.46 -23.08
CA ILE A 78 4.11 -20.16 -21.88
C ILE A 78 2.87 -20.63 -21.12
N ARG A 79 2.69 -21.95 -21.05
CA ARG A 79 1.51 -22.64 -20.48
C ARG A 79 1.83 -23.49 -19.26
N LYS A 80 3.06 -23.45 -18.79
CA LYS A 80 3.57 -24.21 -17.65
C LYS A 80 4.37 -23.27 -16.77
N ASN A 81 4.43 -23.58 -15.48
CA ASN A 81 5.20 -22.80 -14.54
C ASN A 81 6.69 -22.96 -14.83
N ILE A 82 7.45 -21.89 -14.61
CA ILE A 82 8.91 -21.90 -14.68
C ILE A 82 9.41 -21.34 -13.35
N THR A 83 10.15 -22.16 -12.60
CA THR A 83 10.79 -21.75 -11.35
C THR A 83 12.28 -22.04 -11.44
N VAL A 84 13.09 -21.06 -11.11
CA VAL A 84 14.55 -21.19 -11.12
C VAL A 84 15.09 -20.73 -9.78
N VAL A 85 15.98 -21.53 -9.20
CA VAL A 85 16.63 -21.24 -7.91
C VAL A 85 18.14 -21.00 -8.03
N GLY A 86 18.70 -21.14 -9.22
CA GLY A 86 20.10 -20.86 -9.48
C GLY A 86 20.49 -19.42 -9.15
N GLU A 87 21.70 -19.24 -8.58
CA GLU A 87 22.25 -17.91 -8.28
C GLU A 87 22.37 -17.06 -9.54
N ASN A 88 21.83 -15.83 -9.50
CA ASN A 88 21.78 -14.88 -10.63
C ASN A 88 21.14 -15.45 -11.91
N ALA A 89 20.35 -16.52 -11.80
CA ALA A 89 19.75 -17.17 -12.96
C ALA A 89 18.46 -16.50 -13.40
N TYR A 90 18.11 -16.69 -14.66
CA TYR A 90 16.89 -16.18 -15.26
C TYR A 90 15.85 -17.29 -15.46
N ALA A 91 14.59 -17.04 -15.13
CA ALA A 91 13.52 -17.98 -15.45
C ALA A 91 13.27 -18.02 -16.97
N ILE A 92 13.24 -16.85 -17.60
CA ILE A 92 13.26 -16.67 -19.06
C ILE A 92 14.39 -15.72 -19.41
N TYR A 93 15.28 -16.15 -20.30
CA TYR A 93 16.35 -15.33 -20.87
C TYR A 93 16.24 -15.28 -22.38
N ALA A 94 16.32 -14.08 -22.98
CA ALA A 94 16.49 -13.92 -24.42
C ALA A 94 17.78 -13.17 -24.68
N ASP A 95 18.76 -13.85 -25.28
CA ASP A 95 20.08 -13.27 -25.50
C ASP A 95 20.07 -12.14 -26.56
N GLY A 96 21.18 -11.41 -26.65
CA GLY A 96 21.30 -10.25 -27.55
C GLY A 96 21.25 -10.57 -29.06
N ASN A 97 21.31 -11.85 -29.43
CA ASN A 97 21.18 -12.32 -30.82
C ASN A 97 19.75 -12.75 -31.14
N THR A 98 18.91 -12.93 -30.13
CA THR A 98 17.54 -13.37 -30.24
C THR A 98 16.66 -12.30 -30.85
N PHE A 99 15.75 -12.75 -31.70
CA PHE A 99 14.81 -11.89 -32.39
C PHE A 99 13.41 -12.50 -32.36
N PHE A 100 12.42 -11.75 -31.90
CA PHE A 100 11.02 -12.20 -31.86
C PHE A 100 10.19 -11.44 -32.89
N ASN A 101 9.43 -12.16 -33.73
CA ASN A 101 8.43 -11.54 -34.62
C ASN A 101 7.12 -11.22 -33.92
N ASN A 102 6.95 -11.68 -32.67
CA ASN A 102 5.72 -11.56 -31.91
C ASN A 102 6.02 -11.67 -30.39
N ASN A 103 4.99 -11.68 -29.57
CA ASN A 103 5.10 -11.48 -28.14
C ASN A 103 5.50 -12.77 -27.41
N ILE A 104 6.04 -12.62 -26.19
CA ILE A 104 6.07 -13.67 -25.17
C ILE A 104 4.80 -13.53 -24.33
N ASN A 105 3.94 -14.56 -24.36
CA ASN A 105 2.66 -14.57 -23.66
C ASN A 105 2.72 -15.60 -22.54
N LEU A 106 2.58 -15.14 -21.30
CA LEU A 106 2.33 -15.99 -20.15
C LEU A 106 0.83 -16.23 -20.12
N GLU A 107 0.40 -17.47 -20.35
CA GLU A 107 -1.01 -17.83 -20.26
C GLU A 107 -1.53 -17.66 -18.83
N LYS A 108 -2.86 -17.74 -18.64
CA LYS A 108 -3.49 -17.47 -17.34
C LYS A 108 -2.97 -18.40 -16.23
N GLY A 109 -2.74 -17.83 -15.04
CA GLY A 109 -2.34 -18.58 -13.84
C GLY A 109 -0.92 -19.15 -13.87
N ILE A 110 -0.06 -18.64 -14.75
CA ILE A 110 1.31 -19.14 -14.92
C ILE A 110 2.29 -18.37 -14.05
N ASN A 111 3.13 -19.11 -13.31
CA ASN A 111 4.19 -18.55 -12.48
C ASN A 111 5.53 -18.63 -13.22
N VAL A 112 6.19 -17.49 -13.39
CA VAL A 112 7.57 -17.36 -13.90
C VAL A 112 8.39 -16.71 -12.79
N ILE A 113 9.20 -17.53 -12.11
CA ILE A 113 9.87 -17.17 -10.87
C ILE A 113 11.36 -17.45 -10.98
N SER A 114 12.18 -16.45 -10.66
CA SER A 114 13.58 -16.66 -10.29
C SER A 114 13.78 -16.24 -8.84
N GLU A 115 14.10 -17.18 -7.96
CA GLU A 115 14.25 -16.90 -6.52
C GLU A 115 15.52 -16.10 -6.22
N ASN A 116 16.59 -16.33 -6.99
CA ASN A 116 17.91 -15.74 -6.75
C ASN A 116 18.42 -14.83 -7.89
N GLY A 117 17.59 -14.53 -8.88
CA GLY A 117 17.94 -13.67 -10.00
C GLY A 117 16.75 -12.90 -10.56
N THR A 118 16.82 -12.53 -11.85
CA THR A 118 15.74 -11.83 -12.55
C THR A 118 14.76 -12.84 -13.16
N ALA A 119 13.46 -12.63 -13.07
CA ALA A 119 12.51 -13.58 -13.64
C ALA A 119 12.60 -13.62 -15.17
N ILE A 120 12.48 -12.45 -15.82
CA ILE A 120 12.53 -12.33 -17.28
C ILE A 120 13.63 -11.32 -17.66
N LYS A 121 14.66 -11.77 -18.38
CA LYS A 121 15.73 -10.93 -18.93
C LYS A 121 15.68 -10.94 -20.45
N ILE A 122 15.58 -9.76 -21.06
CA ILE A 122 15.56 -9.57 -22.51
C ILE A 122 16.73 -8.67 -22.94
N ASP A 123 17.70 -9.28 -23.61
CA ASP A 123 18.78 -8.57 -24.31
C ASP A 123 18.52 -8.52 -25.83
N GLY A 124 17.65 -9.41 -26.31
CA GLY A 124 17.26 -9.52 -27.71
C GLY A 124 16.39 -8.37 -28.20
N SER A 125 15.67 -8.62 -29.29
CA SER A 125 14.84 -7.59 -29.94
C SER A 125 13.52 -8.13 -30.45
N PHE A 126 12.53 -7.24 -30.59
CA PHE A 126 11.21 -7.54 -31.13
C PHE A 126 11.04 -6.84 -32.48
N LYS A 127 10.73 -7.60 -33.54
CA LYS A 127 10.29 -7.04 -34.81
C LYS A 127 8.88 -6.54 -34.65
N GLN A 128 8.67 -5.25 -34.86
CA GLN A 128 7.36 -4.67 -34.81
C GLN A 128 6.65 -4.75 -36.18
N PRO A 129 5.59 -5.55 -36.39
CA PRO A 129 4.67 -5.35 -37.53
C PRO A 129 3.67 -4.18 -37.40
N ALA A 130 3.58 -3.48 -36.26
CA ALA A 130 2.63 -2.38 -35.95
C ALA A 130 3.01 -1.66 -34.62
N VAL A 131 2.70 -0.38 -34.44
CA VAL A 131 3.14 0.39 -33.26
C VAL A 131 1.99 0.64 -32.27
N PRO A 132 2.13 0.28 -30.97
CA PRO A 132 3.17 -0.57 -30.37
C PRO A 132 2.78 -2.07 -30.37
N ASN A 133 3.70 -2.93 -30.82
CA ASN A 133 3.63 -4.38 -30.59
C ASN A 133 3.96 -4.74 -29.14
N ILE A 134 3.32 -5.77 -28.64
CA ILE A 134 3.47 -6.24 -27.25
C ILE A 134 4.77 -7.06 -27.19
N GLY A 135 5.72 -6.69 -26.34
CA GLY A 135 6.90 -7.52 -26.08
C GLY A 135 6.53 -8.70 -25.17
N ILE A 136 5.93 -8.38 -24.03
CA ILE A 136 5.56 -9.35 -22.98
C ILE A 136 4.10 -9.14 -22.59
N SER A 137 3.34 -10.23 -22.51
CA SER A 137 1.97 -10.24 -21.99
C SER A 137 1.87 -11.19 -20.80
N ILE A 138 1.56 -10.64 -19.62
CA ILE A 138 1.32 -11.39 -18.38
C ILE A 138 -0.20 -11.44 -18.20
N LYS A 139 -0.82 -12.60 -18.44
CA LYS A 139 -2.27 -12.74 -18.35
C LYS A 139 -2.76 -12.90 -16.91
N ASP A 140 -4.08 -12.94 -16.80
CA ASP A 140 -4.82 -13.06 -15.55
C ASP A 140 -4.33 -14.19 -14.63
N GLY A 141 -4.13 -13.86 -13.34
CA GLY A 141 -3.65 -14.78 -12.31
C GLY A 141 -2.18 -15.20 -12.42
N SER A 142 -1.46 -14.75 -13.46
CA SER A 142 -0.05 -15.11 -13.66
C SER A 142 0.86 -14.27 -12.76
N THR A 143 1.99 -14.84 -12.37
CA THR A 143 2.96 -14.20 -11.47
C THR A 143 4.33 -14.15 -12.12
N VAL A 144 4.96 -12.98 -12.10
CA VAL A 144 6.37 -12.80 -12.46
C VAL A 144 7.11 -12.29 -11.23
N LYS A 145 8.06 -13.08 -10.74
CA LYS A 145 8.81 -12.78 -9.50
C LYS A 145 10.30 -12.96 -9.70
N GLY A 146 11.06 -11.92 -9.37
CA GLY A 146 12.51 -11.99 -9.23
C GLY A 146 12.96 -11.57 -7.83
N LYS A 147 14.25 -11.74 -7.53
CA LYS A 147 14.85 -11.31 -6.27
C LYS A 147 14.82 -9.78 -6.11
N GLU A 148 15.33 -9.09 -7.11
CA GLU A 148 15.33 -7.62 -7.19
C GLU A 148 14.52 -7.14 -8.39
N ASN A 149 14.86 -7.65 -9.58
CA ASN A 149 14.18 -7.33 -10.83
C ASN A 149 13.22 -8.45 -11.21
N ALA A 150 11.95 -8.15 -11.42
CA ALA A 150 11.02 -9.10 -12.02
C ALA A 150 11.25 -9.19 -13.53
N ILE A 151 11.42 -8.04 -14.18
CA ILE A 151 11.62 -7.92 -15.61
C ILE A 151 12.75 -6.94 -15.87
N ASP A 152 13.70 -7.34 -16.68
CA ASP A 152 14.82 -6.51 -17.12
C ASP A 152 14.92 -6.61 -18.64
N PHE A 153 14.78 -5.47 -19.30
CA PHE A 153 15.01 -5.29 -20.73
C PHE A 153 15.93 -4.10 -20.98
N SER A 154 16.84 -3.78 -20.05
CA SER A 154 17.79 -2.66 -20.15
C SER A 154 18.70 -2.75 -21.37
N GLU A 155 19.02 -3.98 -21.80
CA GLU A 155 19.91 -4.27 -22.93
C GLU A 155 19.16 -4.55 -24.23
N ALA A 156 17.82 -4.55 -24.20
CA ALA A 156 17.03 -4.81 -25.40
C ALA A 156 17.30 -3.73 -26.46
N LYS A 157 17.36 -4.12 -27.73
CA LYS A 157 17.69 -3.18 -28.83
C LYS A 157 16.50 -2.43 -29.41
N THR A 158 15.29 -2.77 -28.97
CA THR A 158 14.03 -2.21 -29.48
C THR A 158 13.18 -1.70 -28.34
N ALA A 159 12.25 -0.79 -28.61
CA ALA A 159 11.25 -0.40 -27.62
C ALA A 159 10.27 -1.55 -27.35
N LEU A 160 9.91 -1.75 -26.08
CA LEU A 160 9.03 -2.82 -25.61
C LEU A 160 7.77 -2.26 -24.95
N ARG A 161 6.65 -2.94 -25.21
CA ARG A 161 5.41 -2.80 -24.44
C ARG A 161 5.19 -4.04 -23.58
N ILE A 162 4.95 -3.84 -22.28
CA ILE A 162 4.61 -4.90 -21.32
C ILE A 162 3.15 -4.74 -20.90
N ASP A 163 2.34 -5.77 -21.09
CA ASP A 163 0.95 -5.79 -20.60
C ASP A 163 0.84 -6.71 -19.38
N VAL A 164 0.33 -6.17 -18.27
CA VAL A 164 0.28 -6.82 -16.96
C VAL A 164 -1.16 -6.92 -16.47
N ASN A 165 -1.74 -8.12 -16.60
CA ASN A 165 -3.03 -8.51 -16.02
C ASN A 165 -2.84 -9.48 -14.83
N GLY A 166 -1.65 -9.56 -14.27
CA GLY A 166 -1.28 -10.44 -13.17
C GLY A 166 -0.45 -9.74 -12.11
N ASN A 167 0.41 -10.49 -11.44
CA ASN A 167 1.22 -10.01 -10.33
C ASN A 167 2.69 -9.89 -10.73
N VAL A 168 3.30 -8.75 -10.39
CA VAL A 168 4.74 -8.51 -10.58
C VAL A 168 5.38 -8.23 -9.23
N TYR A 169 6.33 -9.09 -8.84
CA TYR A 169 7.10 -8.99 -7.60
C TYR A 169 8.57 -8.71 -7.94
N GLY A 170 9.00 -7.47 -7.71
CA GLY A 170 10.30 -6.95 -8.14
C GLY A 170 10.20 -5.80 -9.15
N ASN A 171 11.34 -5.22 -9.50
CA ASN A 171 11.43 -4.04 -10.37
C ASN A 171 11.20 -4.38 -11.85
N ILE A 172 10.85 -3.35 -12.63
CA ILE A 172 10.83 -3.40 -14.10
C ILE A 172 11.87 -2.41 -14.63
N ILE A 173 12.93 -2.91 -15.25
CA ILE A 173 14.06 -2.09 -15.72
C ILE A 173 14.07 -2.08 -17.25
N GLY A 174 13.86 -0.92 -17.86
CA GLY A 174 13.85 -0.73 -19.31
C GLY A 174 15.10 -0.08 -19.89
N ASN A 175 15.23 -0.14 -21.23
CA ASN A 175 16.38 0.39 -21.98
C ASN A 175 16.33 1.91 -22.27
N GLY A 176 15.29 2.62 -21.83
CA GLY A 176 15.17 4.07 -22.03
C GLY A 176 14.87 4.51 -23.47
N LEU A 177 14.55 3.59 -24.39
CA LEU A 177 14.12 3.95 -25.75
C LEU A 177 12.70 4.53 -25.77
N GLU A 178 12.48 5.49 -26.67
CA GLU A 178 11.15 6.05 -26.96
C GLU A 178 10.18 4.95 -27.41
N GLY A 179 8.94 5.02 -26.93
CA GLY A 179 7.89 4.03 -27.18
C GLY A 179 7.80 2.93 -26.12
N ASN A 180 8.74 2.85 -25.17
CA ASN A 180 8.63 1.91 -24.05
C ASN A 180 7.39 2.18 -23.21
N LYS A 181 6.63 1.11 -22.92
CA LYS A 181 5.35 1.24 -22.24
C LYS A 181 5.05 0.09 -21.31
N VAL A 182 4.45 0.37 -20.16
CA VAL A 182 3.86 -0.64 -19.27
C VAL A 182 2.36 -0.38 -19.13
N ASN A 183 1.51 -1.37 -19.43
CA ASN A 183 0.07 -1.30 -19.20
C ASN A 183 -0.31 -2.26 -18.07
N PHE A 184 -0.86 -1.74 -16.99
CA PHE A 184 -1.47 -2.53 -15.94
C PHE A 184 -2.97 -2.69 -16.18
N ALA A 185 -3.51 -3.85 -15.78
CA ALA A 185 -4.92 -4.20 -15.89
C ALA A 185 -5.48 -3.96 -17.32
N TYR A 186 -4.65 -4.20 -18.34
CA TYR A 186 -4.94 -3.92 -19.74
C TYR A 186 -6.14 -4.74 -20.27
N GLN A 187 -6.95 -4.11 -21.13
CA GLN A 187 -8.21 -4.63 -21.64
C GLN A 187 -8.06 -6.06 -22.23
N SER A 188 -9.04 -6.93 -21.95
CA SER A 188 -9.19 -8.38 -22.33
C SER A 188 -9.05 -9.45 -21.21
N GLY A 189 -8.93 -9.05 -19.94
CA GLY A 189 -8.86 -9.99 -18.79
C GLY A 189 -9.65 -9.53 -17.56
N ALA A 190 -9.31 -10.04 -16.37
CA ALA A 190 -9.93 -9.68 -15.09
C ALA A 190 -9.75 -8.20 -14.68
N GLN A 191 -9.04 -7.39 -15.48
CA GLN A 191 -8.74 -5.98 -15.20
C GLN A 191 -8.15 -5.80 -13.79
N GLN A 192 -7.29 -6.72 -13.37
CA GLN A 192 -6.53 -6.66 -12.12
C GLN A 192 -5.04 -6.69 -12.44
N GLY A 193 -4.26 -5.93 -11.69
CA GLY A 193 -2.80 -5.97 -11.72
C GLY A 193 -2.24 -5.69 -10.33
N LEU A 194 -1.08 -6.26 -10.04
CA LEU A 194 -0.34 -5.99 -8.81
C LEU A 194 1.11 -5.66 -9.14
N PHE A 195 1.62 -4.60 -8.54
CA PHE A 195 3.03 -4.24 -8.56
C PHE A 195 3.57 -4.19 -7.13
N ASP A 196 4.59 -5.01 -6.90
CA ASP A 196 5.30 -5.17 -5.62
C ASP A 196 6.82 -5.03 -5.84
N GLY A 197 7.22 -3.91 -6.43
CA GLY A 197 8.63 -3.54 -6.66
C GLY A 197 8.95 -2.14 -6.13
N TYR A 198 10.21 -1.72 -6.24
CA TYR A 198 10.66 -0.38 -5.88
C TYR A 198 10.73 0.56 -7.08
N VAL A 199 10.99 0.02 -8.28
CA VAL A 199 11.31 0.83 -9.45
C VAL A 199 10.62 0.30 -10.71
N ILE A 200 10.09 1.24 -11.51
CA ILE A 200 9.87 1.08 -12.95
C ILE A 200 10.72 2.15 -13.64
N SER A 201 11.74 1.78 -14.40
CA SER A 201 12.67 2.73 -15.02
C SER A 201 12.86 2.49 -16.51
N GLY A 202 13.36 3.49 -17.24
CA GLY A 202 13.62 3.36 -18.68
C GLY A 202 12.35 3.16 -19.52
N VAL A 203 11.20 3.57 -18.99
CA VAL A 203 9.87 3.50 -19.64
C VAL A 203 9.35 4.92 -19.84
N GLU A 204 8.81 5.20 -21.02
CA GLU A 204 8.24 6.52 -21.36
C GLU A 204 6.83 6.68 -20.78
N LYS A 205 6.02 5.61 -20.79
CA LYS A 205 4.62 5.68 -20.39
C LYS A 205 4.14 4.48 -19.60
N ILE A 206 3.42 4.76 -18.52
CA ILE A 206 2.77 3.77 -17.66
C ILE A 206 1.27 4.06 -17.66
N GLU A 207 0.45 3.05 -17.94
CA GLU A 207 -1.01 3.21 -17.97
C GLU A 207 -1.71 2.16 -17.11
N ASN A 208 -2.65 2.60 -16.28
CA ASN A 208 -3.57 1.70 -15.58
C ASN A 208 -4.94 1.71 -16.26
N TRP A 209 -5.39 0.55 -16.74
CA TRP A 209 -6.63 0.39 -17.50
C TRP A 209 -7.79 -0.23 -16.70
N GLY A 210 -7.54 -0.63 -15.47
CA GLY A 210 -8.50 -1.30 -14.60
C GLY A 210 -8.12 -1.11 -13.14
N ASN A 211 -7.94 -2.20 -12.41
CA ASN A 211 -7.60 -2.17 -10.98
C ASN A 211 -6.12 -2.51 -10.78
N LEU A 212 -5.32 -1.54 -10.38
CA LEU A 212 -3.91 -1.72 -10.06
C LEU A 212 -3.69 -1.60 -8.56
N SER A 213 -3.20 -2.67 -7.94
CA SER A 213 -2.70 -2.62 -6.55
C SER A 213 -1.20 -2.34 -6.53
N ILE A 214 -0.79 -1.37 -5.74
CA ILE A 214 0.62 -1.07 -5.45
C ILE A 214 0.87 -1.40 -3.98
N ILE A 215 1.89 -2.22 -3.71
CA ILE A 215 2.32 -2.50 -2.34
C ILE A 215 3.28 -1.41 -1.89
N ALA A 216 2.90 -0.63 -0.89
CA ALA A 216 3.75 0.40 -0.31
C ALA A 216 5.00 -0.21 0.33
N LYS A 217 6.12 0.52 0.23
CA LYS A 217 7.44 0.04 0.65
C LYS A 217 8.04 0.91 1.76
N ASP A 218 9.15 0.46 2.32
CA ASP A 218 9.99 1.16 3.31
C ASP A 218 10.73 2.39 2.77
N LYS A 219 10.68 2.60 1.46
CA LYS A 219 11.12 3.82 0.77
C LYS A 219 10.18 4.12 -0.40
N THR A 220 10.25 5.34 -0.92
CA THR A 220 9.47 5.77 -2.09
C THR A 220 9.68 4.85 -3.28
N ILE A 221 8.56 4.42 -3.88
CA ILE A 221 8.53 3.71 -5.17
C ILE A 221 8.75 4.74 -6.27
N PHE A 222 9.63 4.46 -7.23
CA PHE A 222 9.95 5.38 -8.32
C PHE A 222 9.51 4.81 -9.68
N TRP A 223 8.70 5.58 -10.40
CA TRP A 223 8.32 5.26 -11.77
C TRP A 223 8.81 6.35 -12.73
N SER A 224 9.59 5.95 -13.74
CA SER A 224 9.98 6.82 -14.84
C SER A 224 8.82 7.03 -15.81
N GLY A 225 8.80 8.19 -16.46
CA GLY A 225 7.84 8.50 -17.51
C GLY A 225 6.48 8.96 -17.01
N ASP A 226 5.55 9.12 -17.93
CA ASP A 226 4.19 9.62 -17.68
C ASP A 226 3.28 8.51 -17.16
N PHE A 227 2.51 8.80 -16.10
CA PHE A 227 1.49 7.92 -15.57
C PHE A 227 0.07 8.38 -15.96
N ASN A 228 -0.73 7.45 -16.49
CA ASN A 228 -2.11 7.72 -16.90
C ASN A 228 -3.07 6.69 -16.32
N ASN A 229 -3.89 7.12 -15.35
CA ASN A 229 -4.97 6.31 -14.81
C ASN A 229 -6.22 6.48 -15.68
N LYS A 230 -6.60 5.43 -16.41
CA LYS A 230 -7.66 5.48 -17.43
C LYS A 230 -9.04 5.67 -16.83
N LYS A 231 -10.02 5.91 -17.70
CA LYS A 231 -11.42 6.11 -17.32
C LYS A 231 -11.91 4.94 -16.46
N ASN A 232 -12.51 5.24 -15.32
CA ASN A 232 -13.01 4.28 -14.33
C ASN A 232 -11.94 3.32 -13.75
N ALA A 233 -10.65 3.61 -13.94
CA ALA A 233 -9.58 2.78 -13.40
C ALA A 233 -9.36 3.09 -11.90
N ILE A 234 -9.04 2.06 -11.14
CA ILE A 234 -8.79 2.12 -9.71
C ILE A 234 -7.31 1.89 -9.44
N LEU A 235 -6.71 2.79 -8.67
CA LEU A 235 -5.36 2.65 -8.15
C LEU A 235 -5.43 2.42 -6.64
N ASN A 236 -5.05 1.24 -6.17
CA ASN A 236 -5.14 0.87 -4.76
C ASN A 236 -3.75 0.79 -4.11
N PHE A 237 -3.50 1.63 -3.12
CA PHE A 237 -2.28 1.59 -2.30
C PHE A 237 -2.51 0.67 -1.10
N LYS A 238 -1.80 -0.47 -1.09
CA LYS A 238 -1.78 -1.38 0.06
C LYS A 238 -0.63 -1.03 0.99
N ILE A 239 -0.97 -0.51 2.16
CA ILE A 239 -0.04 0.05 3.14
C ILE A 239 0.07 -0.90 4.32
N GLY A 240 1.26 -1.47 4.52
CA GLY A 240 1.58 -2.34 5.66
C GLY A 240 2.48 -1.65 6.69
N ASN A 241 2.88 -2.38 7.72
CA ASN A 241 3.72 -1.87 8.83
C ASN A 241 5.10 -1.37 8.37
N SER A 242 5.63 -1.94 7.29
CA SER A 242 6.95 -1.58 6.76
C SER A 242 6.90 -0.31 5.88
N ALA A 243 5.74 0.27 5.61
CA ALA A 243 5.63 1.41 4.72
C ALA A 243 6.18 2.69 5.36
N ASN A 244 7.04 3.42 4.64
CA ASN A 244 7.51 4.73 5.10
C ASN A 244 6.53 5.83 4.67
N LEU A 245 5.79 6.37 5.63
CA LEU A 245 4.74 7.37 5.41
C LEU A 245 5.27 8.82 5.47
N ASN A 246 6.55 9.03 5.79
CA ASN A 246 7.17 10.37 5.83
C ASN A 246 7.56 10.89 4.44
N THR A 247 7.51 10.03 3.44
CA THR A 247 7.82 10.32 2.04
C THR A 247 6.66 9.90 1.16
N PRO A 248 6.56 10.40 -0.10
CA PRO A 248 5.58 9.89 -1.04
C PRO A 248 5.70 8.37 -1.18
N LEU A 249 4.56 7.68 -1.18
CA LEU A 249 4.55 6.22 -1.43
C LEU A 249 5.00 5.93 -2.85
N LEU A 250 4.50 6.72 -3.81
CA LEU A 250 4.86 6.66 -5.22
C LEU A 250 5.31 8.03 -5.73
N LEU A 251 6.48 8.07 -6.36
CA LEU A 251 7.00 9.21 -7.10
C LEU A 251 6.98 8.88 -8.60
N ILE A 252 6.26 9.70 -9.36
CA ILE A 252 6.24 9.69 -10.82
C ILE A 252 7.14 10.80 -11.33
N GLU A 253 8.10 10.46 -12.18
CA GLU A 253 8.99 11.45 -12.79
C GLU A 253 8.26 12.33 -13.81
N GLY A 254 7.42 11.73 -14.64
CA GLY A 254 6.64 12.44 -15.64
C GLY A 254 5.37 13.08 -15.09
N LYS A 255 4.42 13.27 -16.00
CA LYS A 255 3.07 13.79 -15.72
C LYS A 255 2.17 12.67 -15.19
N THR A 256 1.30 13.02 -14.26
CA THR A 256 0.22 12.14 -13.79
C THR A 256 -1.13 12.67 -14.23
N VAL A 257 -1.93 11.82 -14.89
CA VAL A 257 -3.27 12.15 -15.36
C VAL A 257 -4.30 11.16 -14.82
N PHE A 258 -5.32 11.68 -14.14
CA PHE A 258 -6.50 10.92 -13.74
C PHE A 258 -7.68 11.23 -14.66
N ASN A 259 -8.16 10.24 -15.41
CA ASN A 259 -9.33 10.43 -16.27
C ASN A 259 -10.64 10.31 -15.49
N THR A 260 -11.74 10.76 -16.08
CA THR A 260 -13.09 10.70 -15.50
C THR A 260 -13.41 9.35 -14.86
N GLY A 261 -13.93 9.38 -13.63
CA GLY A 261 -14.30 8.18 -12.87
C GLY A 261 -13.12 7.43 -12.24
N SER A 262 -11.90 7.95 -12.34
CA SER A 262 -10.73 7.38 -11.66
C SER A 262 -10.91 7.37 -10.14
N LYS A 263 -10.42 6.30 -9.50
CA LYS A 263 -10.35 6.21 -8.04
C LYS A 263 -8.94 5.95 -7.54
N ALA A 264 -8.59 6.56 -6.42
CA ALA A 264 -7.43 6.20 -5.62
C ALA A 264 -7.91 5.62 -4.29
N LEU A 265 -7.61 4.35 -4.04
CA LEU A 265 -7.97 3.67 -2.82
C LEU A 265 -6.79 3.59 -1.86
N PHE A 266 -7.07 3.85 -0.60
CA PHE A 266 -6.17 3.60 0.52
C PHE A 266 -6.60 2.31 1.21
N SER A 267 -5.72 1.32 1.25
CA SER A 267 -5.95 0.07 1.96
C SER A 267 -4.87 -0.15 3.00
N TYR A 268 -5.22 -0.21 4.29
CA TYR A 268 -4.25 -0.49 5.35
C TYR A 268 -4.35 -1.95 5.80
N VAL A 269 -3.24 -2.65 5.63
CA VAL A 269 -3.05 -4.06 6.01
C VAL A 269 -2.05 -4.22 7.15
N GLY A 270 -1.65 -3.11 7.78
CA GLY A 270 -0.82 -3.13 8.97
C GLY A 270 -1.61 -3.45 10.24
N ASN A 271 -0.87 -3.59 11.34
CA ASN A 271 -1.38 -4.06 12.61
C ASN A 271 -1.69 -2.93 13.60
N ASN A 272 -1.21 -1.70 13.34
CA ASN A 272 -1.32 -0.58 14.28
C ASN A 272 -1.89 0.67 13.62
N ILE A 273 -3.15 0.98 13.92
CA ILE A 273 -3.84 2.12 13.30
C ILE A 273 -3.17 3.48 13.64
N ASN A 274 -2.41 3.58 14.74
CA ASN A 274 -1.60 4.77 15.09
C ASN A 274 -0.60 5.15 13.99
N ASP A 275 -0.21 4.19 13.15
CA ASP A 275 0.75 4.44 12.08
C ASP A 275 0.17 5.42 11.06
N ILE A 276 -1.15 5.46 10.87
CA ILE A 276 -1.82 6.18 9.79
C ILE A 276 -2.84 7.24 10.26
N VAL A 277 -3.36 7.13 11.48
CA VAL A 277 -4.47 7.99 11.94
C VAL A 277 -4.05 9.45 12.08
N ASN A 278 -4.88 10.34 11.53
CA ASN A 278 -4.74 11.80 11.54
C ASN A 278 -3.42 12.30 10.94
N LYS A 279 -2.72 11.48 10.15
CA LYS A 279 -1.51 11.85 9.43
C LYS A 279 -1.85 12.14 7.97
N ASP A 280 -1.18 13.15 7.43
CA ASP A 280 -1.18 13.38 5.99
C ASP A 280 -0.23 12.40 5.32
N ILE A 281 -0.77 11.58 4.42
CA ILE A 281 -0.05 10.56 3.70
C ILE A 281 -0.07 10.94 2.22
N ILE A 282 1.12 11.13 1.66
CA ILE A 282 1.28 11.44 0.24
C ILE A 282 1.25 10.12 -0.53
N LEU A 283 0.11 9.80 -1.15
CA LEU A 283 -0.02 8.59 -1.96
C LEU A 283 0.83 8.66 -3.22
N ILE A 284 0.75 9.80 -3.91
CA ILE A 284 1.45 10.03 -5.17
C ILE A 284 2.01 11.45 -5.18
N GLN A 285 3.23 11.57 -5.67
CA GLN A 285 3.83 12.84 -6.11
C GLN A 285 4.25 12.72 -7.57
N SER A 286 4.06 13.78 -8.36
CA SER A 286 4.42 13.82 -9.78
C SER A 286 5.30 15.02 -10.11
N ASN A 287 6.52 14.80 -10.59
CA ASN A 287 7.44 15.90 -10.92
C ASN A 287 7.00 16.68 -12.17
N GLY A 288 6.40 16.01 -13.16
CA GLY A 288 5.82 16.64 -14.35
C GLY A 288 4.46 17.33 -14.13
N GLY A 289 3.90 17.25 -12.92
CA GLY A 289 2.59 17.80 -12.57
C GLY A 289 1.45 16.78 -12.57
N MET A 290 0.37 17.10 -11.86
CA MET A 290 -0.83 16.26 -11.73
C MET A 290 -2.06 16.96 -12.31
N SER A 291 -2.93 16.20 -12.98
CA SER A 291 -4.16 16.75 -13.58
C SER A 291 -5.30 15.74 -13.62
N GLY A 292 -6.51 16.25 -13.84
CA GLY A 292 -7.74 15.45 -13.91
C GLY A 292 -8.50 15.40 -12.59
N THR A 293 -9.44 14.47 -12.46
CA THR A 293 -10.30 14.30 -11.27
C THR A 293 -10.15 12.88 -10.75
N VAL A 294 -9.91 12.76 -9.44
CA VAL A 294 -9.79 11.48 -8.75
C VAL A 294 -10.71 11.44 -7.54
N GLU A 295 -11.43 10.34 -7.37
CA GLU A 295 -12.18 10.05 -6.13
C GLU A 295 -11.24 9.29 -5.18
N VAL A 296 -11.08 9.79 -3.96
CA VAL A 296 -10.34 9.08 -2.91
C VAL A 296 -11.32 8.26 -2.07
N GLY A 297 -10.98 7.01 -1.81
CA GLY A 297 -11.81 6.11 -1.00
C GLY A 297 -10.99 5.10 -0.20
N GLN A 298 -11.68 4.39 0.69
CA GLN A 298 -11.09 3.33 1.50
C GLN A 298 -11.25 1.99 0.75
N GLY A 299 -10.15 1.28 0.53
CA GLY A 299 -10.13 -0.04 -0.11
C GLY A 299 -10.19 -1.22 0.87
N GLY A 300 -10.12 -0.93 2.17
CA GLY A 300 -10.17 -1.89 3.28
C GLY A 300 -9.14 -1.56 4.36
N VAL A 301 -9.52 -1.65 5.63
CA VAL A 301 -8.60 -1.45 6.78
C VAL A 301 -8.76 -2.61 7.74
N ASN A 302 -7.69 -3.39 7.90
CA ASN A 302 -7.70 -4.64 8.68
C ASN A 302 -7.10 -4.48 10.09
N ALA A 303 -6.74 -3.26 10.52
CA ALA A 303 -6.15 -3.06 11.84
C ALA A 303 -7.18 -3.37 12.93
N VAL A 304 -6.79 -4.20 13.90
CA VAL A 304 -7.65 -4.67 15.00
C VAL A 304 -7.34 -3.94 16.32
N SER A 305 -6.52 -2.89 16.29
CA SER A 305 -6.08 -2.20 17.51
C SER A 305 -6.88 -0.93 17.76
N ASP A 306 -7.67 -0.91 18.84
CA ASP A 306 -8.12 0.34 19.45
C ASP A 306 -6.87 1.17 19.84
N LEU A 307 -6.83 2.47 19.47
CA LEU A 307 -5.72 3.38 19.81
C LEU A 307 -5.42 3.42 21.32
N SER A 308 -6.42 3.09 22.14
CA SER A 308 -6.39 3.14 23.59
C SER A 308 -7.29 2.04 24.18
N PRO A 309 -6.93 1.41 25.31
CA PRO A 309 -7.85 0.54 26.04
C PRO A 309 -9.10 1.27 26.55
N LEU A 310 -9.11 2.60 26.53
CA LEU A 310 -10.24 3.44 26.95
C LEU A 310 -11.22 3.78 25.82
N LEU A 311 -10.75 3.72 24.58
CA LEU A 311 -11.48 4.23 23.43
C LEU A 311 -11.80 3.08 22.50
N LYS A 312 -13.07 2.91 22.20
CA LYS A 312 -13.53 1.94 21.22
C LYS A 312 -13.76 2.65 19.90
N GLN A 313 -13.17 2.13 18.83
CA GLN A 313 -13.44 2.62 17.49
C GLN A 313 -14.90 2.31 17.10
N ILE A 314 -15.62 3.33 16.60
CA ILE A 314 -17.01 3.17 16.12
C ILE A 314 -17.14 3.24 14.61
N ASP A 315 -16.28 4.01 13.95
CA ASP A 315 -16.30 4.21 12.51
C ASP A 315 -14.92 4.65 12.00
N SER A 316 -14.68 4.58 10.69
CA SER A 316 -13.48 5.11 10.05
C SER A 316 -13.78 5.79 8.74
N TRP A 317 -12.94 6.74 8.37
CA TRP A 317 -13.10 7.50 7.14
C TRP A 317 -11.75 7.83 6.52
N ILE A 318 -11.79 8.18 5.24
CA ILE A 318 -10.65 8.76 4.53
C ILE A 318 -11.12 10.01 3.81
N THR A 319 -10.31 11.06 3.90
CA THR A 319 -10.54 12.30 3.18
C THR A 319 -9.26 12.79 2.54
N THR A 320 -9.40 13.75 1.65
CA THR A 320 -8.28 14.49 1.07
C THR A 320 -7.99 15.71 1.91
N THR A 321 -6.72 16.04 2.12
CA THR A 321 -6.34 17.19 2.95
C THR A 321 -6.59 18.50 2.21
N ASP A 322 -7.13 19.51 2.90
CA ASP A 322 -7.32 20.85 2.33
C ASP A 322 -5.98 21.53 1.99
N PRO A 323 -5.92 22.36 0.93
CA PRO A 323 -7.02 22.73 0.04
C PRO A 323 -7.35 21.62 -0.98
N VAL A 324 -8.60 21.20 -1.04
CA VAL A 324 -9.07 20.22 -2.03
C VAL A 324 -9.18 20.88 -3.41
N VAL A 325 -8.23 20.59 -4.30
CA VAL A 325 -8.39 20.88 -5.75
C VAL A 325 -8.65 19.56 -6.48
N ASN A 326 -9.72 19.50 -7.28
CA ASN A 326 -10.06 18.37 -8.15
C ASN A 326 -10.03 16.96 -7.48
N GLY A 327 -10.61 16.83 -6.28
CA GLY A 327 -10.70 15.54 -5.60
C GLY A 327 -9.43 15.14 -4.83
N GLY A 328 -8.67 16.12 -4.35
CA GLY A 328 -7.56 15.93 -3.40
C GLY A 328 -6.16 16.15 -3.93
N ILE A 329 -6.04 16.70 -5.14
CA ILE A 329 -4.77 17.08 -5.71
C ILE A 329 -4.35 18.41 -5.09
N GLN A 330 -3.29 18.40 -4.30
CA GLN A 330 -2.67 19.60 -3.74
C GLN A 330 -1.37 19.89 -4.51
N GLY A 331 -1.44 20.80 -5.49
CA GLY A 331 -0.31 21.06 -6.38
C GLY A 331 0.05 19.83 -7.22
N ASN A 332 1.20 19.22 -6.91
CA ASN A 332 1.73 18.04 -7.60
C ASN A 332 1.64 16.76 -6.77
N GLN A 333 0.78 16.74 -5.75
CA GLN A 333 0.63 15.63 -4.81
C GLN A 333 -0.83 15.24 -4.65
N LEU A 334 -1.09 13.94 -4.47
CA LEU A 334 -2.35 13.42 -3.95
C LEU A 334 -2.15 13.05 -2.49
N VAL A 335 -2.71 13.87 -1.60
CA VAL A 335 -2.55 13.74 -0.15
C VAL A 335 -3.86 13.27 0.46
N VAL A 336 -3.77 12.25 1.31
CA VAL A 336 -4.93 11.69 2.01
C VAL A 336 -4.69 11.69 3.50
N ARG A 337 -5.77 11.81 4.26
CA ARG A 337 -5.79 11.67 5.71
C ARG A 337 -6.78 10.59 6.09
N TYR A 338 -6.29 9.60 6.83
CA TYR A 338 -7.13 8.57 7.42
C TYR A 338 -7.56 9.01 8.83
N GLY A 339 -8.86 8.90 9.10
CA GLY A 339 -9.45 9.25 10.37
C GLY A 339 -10.38 8.16 10.88
N VAL A 340 -10.72 8.27 12.16
CA VAL A 340 -11.38 7.25 12.96
C VAL A 340 -12.24 7.97 13.96
N ASN A 341 -13.46 7.48 14.17
CA ASN A 341 -14.34 8.02 15.18
C ASN A 341 -14.29 7.11 16.42
N TYR A 342 -14.39 7.72 17.59
CA TYR A 342 -14.27 7.01 18.88
C TYR A 342 -15.50 7.19 19.77
N GLU A 343 -15.80 6.14 20.53
CA GLU A 343 -16.59 6.17 21.76
C GLU A 343 -15.71 5.70 22.95
N GLY A 344 -16.17 5.85 24.19
CA GLY A 344 -15.38 5.38 25.35
C GLY A 344 -15.53 6.18 26.64
N GLY A 345 -16.40 7.19 26.68
CA GLY A 345 -16.63 7.97 27.91
C GLY A 345 -17.00 7.10 29.12
N ASP A 346 -17.76 6.02 28.91
CA ASP A 346 -18.16 5.13 30.01
C ASP A 346 -16.97 4.30 30.56
N ASN A 347 -16.10 3.79 29.68
CA ASN A 347 -14.88 3.09 30.11
C ASN A 347 -13.91 4.03 30.84
N PHE A 348 -13.78 5.26 30.35
CA PHE A 348 -13.00 6.31 31.00
C PHE A 348 -13.52 6.59 32.42
N VAL A 349 -14.83 6.77 32.59
CA VAL A 349 -15.46 7.02 33.90
C VAL A 349 -15.29 5.83 34.85
N ASN A 350 -15.45 4.61 34.34
CA ASN A 350 -15.31 3.39 35.13
C ASN A 350 -13.88 3.23 35.68
N ILE A 351 -12.86 3.54 34.87
CA ILE A 351 -11.46 3.44 35.30
C ILE A 351 -11.07 4.62 36.20
N ALA A 352 -11.57 5.84 35.94
CA ALA A 352 -11.41 6.98 36.84
C ALA A 352 -11.99 6.71 38.25
N LYS A 353 -13.11 5.98 38.32
CA LYS A 353 -13.74 5.57 39.58
C LYS A 353 -12.85 4.58 40.36
N GLN A 354 -12.17 3.67 39.65
CA GLN A 354 -11.21 2.73 40.26
C GLN A 354 -10.00 3.48 40.86
N GLY A 355 -9.60 4.59 40.25
CA GLY A 355 -8.55 5.48 40.77
C GLY A 355 -8.97 6.39 41.92
N GLY A 356 -10.16 6.19 42.52
CA GLY A 356 -10.57 6.90 43.75
C GLY A 356 -11.18 8.30 43.55
N ILE A 357 -11.57 8.66 42.33
CA ILE A 357 -12.18 9.96 42.03
C ILE A 357 -13.62 10.06 42.59
N SER A 358 -13.95 11.21 43.19
CA SER A 358 -15.29 11.48 43.73
C SER A 358 -16.38 11.52 42.65
N GLU A 359 -17.61 11.13 43.01
CA GLU A 359 -18.78 11.09 42.10
C GLU A 359 -19.03 12.43 41.34
N GLN A 360 -18.85 13.57 42.00
CA GLN A 360 -19.01 14.90 41.36
C GLN A 360 -17.98 15.16 40.26
N ARG A 361 -16.72 14.78 40.51
CA ARG A 361 -15.64 14.89 39.51
C ARG A 361 -15.84 13.87 38.38
N LEU A 362 -16.34 12.68 38.66
CA LEU A 362 -16.70 11.69 37.64
C LEU A 362 -17.79 12.20 36.68
N GLN A 363 -18.82 12.87 37.19
CA GLN A 363 -19.88 13.45 36.36
C GLN A 363 -19.36 14.56 35.43
N ALA A 364 -18.53 15.47 35.96
CA ALA A 364 -17.91 16.53 35.16
C ALA A 364 -16.97 15.96 34.09
N ALA A 365 -16.15 14.97 34.45
CA ALA A 365 -15.25 14.31 33.51
C ALA A 365 -16.02 13.54 32.43
N SER A 366 -17.09 12.84 32.78
CA SER A 366 -17.97 12.16 31.82
C SER A 366 -18.51 13.13 30.77
N TYR A 367 -19.00 14.30 31.20
CA TYR A 367 -19.49 15.33 30.29
C TYR A 367 -18.38 15.86 29.37
N ILE A 368 -17.23 16.23 29.93
CA ILE A 368 -16.10 16.79 29.17
C ILE A 368 -15.58 15.79 28.14
N VAL A 369 -15.36 14.53 28.53
CA VAL A 369 -14.85 13.48 27.65
C VAL A 369 -15.84 13.12 26.55
N ASN A 370 -17.13 12.97 26.88
CA ASN A 370 -18.15 12.69 25.87
C ASN A 370 -18.35 13.87 24.89
N TYR A 371 -18.30 15.11 25.39
CA TYR A 371 -18.34 16.29 24.54
C TYR A 371 -17.12 16.36 23.62
N ALA A 372 -15.91 16.12 24.17
CA ALA A 372 -14.67 16.07 23.42
C ALA A 372 -14.68 15.03 22.30
N LEU A 373 -15.13 13.81 22.59
CA LEU A 373 -15.26 12.74 21.59
C LEU A 373 -16.31 13.11 20.52
N SER A 374 -17.44 13.70 20.91
CA SER A 374 -18.43 14.23 19.97
C SER A 374 -17.84 15.31 19.06
N GLU A 375 -17.12 16.28 19.62
CA GLU A 375 -16.51 17.36 18.83
C GLU A 375 -15.37 16.84 17.95
N TYR A 376 -14.59 15.86 18.39
CA TYR A 376 -13.61 15.17 17.54
C TYR A 376 -14.28 14.47 16.37
N ASN A 377 -15.30 13.64 16.63
CA ASN A 377 -16.04 12.92 15.60
C ASN A 377 -16.76 13.85 14.60
N LYS A 378 -17.16 15.06 15.04
CA LYS A 378 -17.82 16.07 14.18
C LYS A 378 -16.87 16.98 13.43
N THR A 379 -15.86 17.52 14.11
CA THR A 379 -15.06 18.65 13.60
C THR A 379 -13.73 18.22 13.02
N GLN A 380 -13.19 17.07 13.42
CA GLN A 380 -11.96 16.48 12.85
C GLN A 380 -10.75 17.45 12.87
N SER A 381 -10.79 18.44 13.78
CA SER A 381 -9.82 19.53 13.87
C SER A 381 -8.54 19.10 14.60
N VAL A 382 -7.42 19.74 14.29
CA VAL A 382 -6.12 19.50 14.97
C VAL A 382 -6.25 19.55 16.50
N ARG A 383 -7.00 20.54 17.01
CA ARG A 383 -7.25 20.71 18.46
C ARG A 383 -8.02 19.53 19.08
N SER A 384 -8.98 18.97 18.34
CA SER A 384 -9.71 17.78 18.80
C SER A 384 -8.84 16.51 18.77
N GLY A 385 -7.87 16.43 17.85
CA GLY A 385 -6.89 15.34 17.79
C GLY A 385 -5.86 15.36 18.93
N GLU A 386 -5.40 16.55 19.34
CA GLU A 386 -4.51 16.71 20.51
C GLU A 386 -5.17 16.21 21.80
N LEU A 387 -6.49 16.45 21.94
CA LEU A 387 -7.28 15.98 23.08
C LEU A 387 -7.44 14.45 23.10
N LEU A 388 -7.64 13.84 21.93
CA LEU A 388 -7.68 12.39 21.79
C LEU A 388 -6.32 11.74 22.15
N ALA A 389 -5.22 12.37 21.72
CA ALA A 389 -3.87 11.94 22.08
C ALA A 389 -3.64 12.02 23.59
N LEU A 390 -4.15 13.08 24.25
CA LEU A 390 -4.08 13.23 25.70
C LEU A 390 -4.86 12.11 26.42
N LEU A 391 -6.11 11.85 26.02
CA LEU A 391 -6.94 10.77 26.59
C LEU A 391 -6.28 9.38 26.41
N THR A 392 -5.69 9.15 25.25
CA THR A 392 -4.95 7.92 24.94
C THR A 392 -3.69 7.80 25.80
N SER A 393 -2.94 8.89 25.97
CA SER A 393 -1.73 8.92 26.81
C SER A 393 -2.03 8.66 28.29
N ALA A 394 -3.13 9.19 28.82
CA ALA A 394 -3.54 8.95 30.20
C ALA A 394 -3.94 7.48 30.42
N GLY A 395 -4.66 6.87 29.47
CA GLY A 395 -5.02 5.45 29.54
C GLY A 395 -3.85 4.48 29.43
N ASN A 396 -2.77 4.89 28.76
CA ASN A 396 -1.55 4.08 28.59
C ASN A 396 -0.46 4.38 29.64
N SER A 397 -0.70 5.34 30.54
CA SER A 397 0.29 5.73 31.55
C SER A 397 0.37 4.71 32.70
N ASN A 398 1.20 3.67 32.51
CA ASN A 398 1.65 2.76 33.57
C ASN A 398 2.83 3.36 34.37
N THR A 399 2.80 4.66 34.70
CA THR A 399 3.85 5.25 35.55
C THR A 399 3.55 4.96 37.01
N GLY A 400 3.83 3.72 37.41
CA GLY A 400 4.22 3.41 38.78
C GLY A 400 5.58 4.04 39.03
N ASP A 401 5.58 5.30 39.46
CA ASP A 401 6.72 5.94 40.12
C ASP A 401 6.40 6.17 41.60
N ASP A 402 5.75 5.18 42.23
CA ASP A 402 5.81 4.99 43.67
C ASP A 402 6.58 3.69 43.89
N GLY A 403 7.80 3.83 44.40
CA GLY A 403 8.83 2.81 44.46
C GLY A 403 8.36 1.43 44.93
N ALA A 404 8.80 0.40 44.21
CA ALA A 404 9.21 -0.90 44.74
C ALA A 404 8.40 -1.49 45.93
N ASN A 405 7.06 -1.65 45.84
CA ASN A 405 6.35 -2.75 46.51
C ASN A 405 4.83 -2.90 46.20
N SER A 406 4.31 -2.50 45.04
CA SER A 406 2.89 -2.72 44.74
C SER A 406 2.67 -3.98 43.90
N SER A 407 2.06 -5.01 44.49
CA SER A 407 1.60 -6.22 43.79
C SER A 407 0.26 -6.01 43.07
N VAL A 408 -0.13 -4.77 42.81
CA VAL A 408 -1.39 -4.41 42.16
C VAL A 408 -1.07 -3.99 40.72
N VAL A 409 -1.57 -4.76 39.76
CA VAL A 409 -1.58 -4.38 38.35
C VAL A 409 -2.46 -3.13 38.24
N ASP A 410 -1.86 -1.95 38.15
CA ASP A 410 -2.58 -0.69 37.93
C ASP A 410 -2.97 -0.60 36.45
N ASN A 411 -4.27 -0.75 36.15
CA ASN A 411 -4.81 -0.71 34.78
C ASN A 411 -4.90 0.72 34.21
N GLY A 412 -3.90 1.58 34.48
CA GLY A 412 -3.91 3.01 34.10
C GLY A 412 -4.84 3.89 34.95
N SER A 413 -5.32 3.38 36.10
CA SER A 413 -6.35 4.03 36.90
C SER A 413 -5.87 5.32 37.58
N ASN A 414 -4.62 5.35 38.04
CA ASN A 414 -4.00 6.54 38.64
C ASN A 414 -3.73 7.64 37.61
N GLY A 415 -3.30 7.29 36.40
CA GLY A 415 -3.08 8.24 35.31
C GLY A 415 -4.36 8.94 34.87
N ILE A 416 -5.44 8.18 34.75
CA ILE A 416 -6.78 8.70 34.43
C ILE A 416 -7.33 9.52 35.59
N ALA A 417 -7.17 9.08 36.84
CA ALA A 417 -7.58 9.85 38.01
C ALA A 417 -6.92 11.24 38.03
N ARG A 418 -5.60 11.31 37.83
CA ARG A 418 -4.87 12.59 37.74
C ARG A 418 -5.35 13.47 36.60
N LEU A 419 -5.63 12.88 35.42
CA LEU A 419 -6.23 13.62 34.31
C LEU A 419 -7.61 14.17 34.70
N VAL A 420 -8.44 13.40 35.40
CA VAL A 420 -9.74 13.89 35.88
C VAL A 420 -9.57 15.02 36.88
N GLU A 421 -8.62 14.96 37.80
CA GLU A 421 -8.33 16.07 38.73
C GLU A 421 -7.87 17.34 38.00
N GLN A 422 -7.13 17.20 36.90
CA GLN A 422 -6.75 18.34 36.06
C GLN A 422 -7.92 18.89 35.22
N LEU A 423 -8.83 18.03 34.78
CA LEU A 423 -10.03 18.41 34.03
C LEU A 423 -11.14 18.99 34.93
N THR A 424 -11.13 18.66 36.22
CA THR A 424 -12.18 19.00 37.18
C THR A 424 -11.64 19.84 38.34
N PRO A 425 -11.81 21.17 38.31
CA PRO A 425 -11.34 22.05 39.38
C PRO A 425 -11.91 21.66 40.75
N ASN A 426 -11.19 22.04 41.82
CA ASN A 426 -11.54 21.74 43.21
C ASN A 426 -12.85 22.44 43.64
N ALA A 427 -13.45 21.94 44.73
CA ALA A 427 -14.84 22.06 45.20
C ALA A 427 -15.55 23.43 45.26
N GLU A 428 -14.97 24.55 44.82
CA GLU A 428 -15.71 25.82 44.63
C GLU A 428 -16.41 25.87 43.26
N GLY A 429 -17.06 24.78 42.86
CA GLY A 429 -17.74 24.55 41.58
C GLY A 429 -18.95 25.45 41.30
N SER A 430 -18.86 26.74 41.60
CA SER A 430 -19.72 27.83 41.18
C SER A 430 -19.49 28.17 39.70
N GLU A 431 -18.25 28.09 39.22
CA GLU A 431 -17.85 28.52 37.88
C GLU A 431 -18.25 27.52 36.79
N VAL A 432 -18.09 26.20 37.02
CA VAL A 432 -18.52 25.17 36.06
C VAL A 432 -20.05 25.02 36.04
N ARG A 433 -20.73 25.16 37.19
CA ARG A 433 -22.21 25.19 37.23
C ARG A 433 -22.79 26.46 36.63
N ALA A 434 -22.12 27.61 36.78
CA ALA A 434 -22.48 28.85 36.11
C ALA A 434 -22.22 28.76 34.61
N ALA A 435 -21.08 28.20 34.19
CA ALA A 435 -20.74 28.01 32.77
C ALA A 435 -21.71 27.06 32.08
N LEU A 436 -22.07 25.92 32.69
CA LEU A 436 -23.05 24.99 32.12
C LEU A 436 -24.47 25.60 32.06
N ARG A 437 -24.91 26.36 33.09
CA ARG A 437 -26.19 27.10 33.04
C ARG A 437 -26.21 28.21 31.99
N VAL A 438 -25.08 28.86 31.74
CA VAL A 438 -24.93 29.90 30.72
C VAL A 438 -24.89 29.28 29.32
N VAL A 439 -24.23 28.12 29.14
CA VAL A 439 -24.23 27.36 27.88
C VAL A 439 -25.64 26.86 27.52
N ASP A 440 -26.42 26.39 28.50
CA ASP A 440 -27.83 26.03 28.28
C ASP A 440 -28.67 27.27 27.88
N LYS A 441 -28.47 28.43 28.53
CA LYS A 441 -29.14 29.69 28.14
C LYS A 441 -28.67 30.27 26.80
N MET A 442 -27.42 30.04 26.39
CA MET A 442 -26.91 30.44 25.08
C MET A 442 -27.40 29.51 23.96
N ARG A 443 -27.70 28.24 24.27
CA ARG A 443 -28.35 27.31 23.34
C ARG A 443 -29.76 27.77 22.98
N ASP A 444 -30.48 28.35 23.94
CA ASP A 444 -31.77 29.02 23.70
C ASP A 444 -31.64 30.32 22.85
N GLN A 445 -30.46 30.96 22.82
CA GLN A 445 -30.21 32.19 22.06
C GLN A 445 -29.40 32.01 20.76
N ALA A 446 -29.06 30.78 20.38
CA ALA A 446 -28.24 30.47 19.20
C ALA A 446 -28.84 30.88 17.84
N ASN A 447 -30.05 31.43 17.81
CA ASN A 447 -30.64 32.04 16.60
C ASN A 447 -30.04 33.42 16.23
N ASN A 448 -29.24 34.07 17.09
CA ASN A 448 -28.67 35.42 16.83
C ASN A 448 -27.15 35.46 16.56
N ARG A 449 -26.49 34.31 16.38
CA ARG A 449 -25.01 34.15 16.41
C ARG A 449 -24.28 34.52 15.12
N SER A 450 -24.94 35.10 14.13
CA SER A 450 -24.36 35.44 12.82
C SER A 450 -23.51 36.72 12.79
N PHE A 451 -23.51 37.55 13.84
CA PHE A 451 -22.87 38.87 13.80
C PHE A 451 -21.43 38.94 14.37
N TYR A 452 -20.99 37.94 15.16
CA TYR A 452 -19.78 38.06 15.98
C TYR A 452 -18.50 37.44 15.35
N LEU A 453 -18.63 36.61 14.32
CA LEU A 453 -17.51 35.85 13.71
C LEU A 453 -16.52 36.69 12.87
N ARG A 454 -16.63 38.03 12.86
CA ARG A 454 -15.76 38.89 12.03
C ARG A 454 -14.47 39.37 12.70
N ASN A 455 -14.31 39.26 14.01
CA ASN A 455 -13.16 39.85 14.69
C ASN A 455 -12.55 38.90 15.72
N GLN A 456 -11.30 38.47 15.46
CA GLN A 456 -10.23 38.12 16.40
C GLN A 456 -9.58 36.76 16.14
N GLU A 457 -8.59 36.78 15.24
CA GLU A 457 -7.46 35.86 15.22
C GLU A 457 -6.46 36.21 16.34
N THR A 458 -5.70 35.22 16.80
CA THR A 458 -4.48 35.26 17.67
C THR A 458 -4.65 35.09 19.20
N ALA A 459 -4.66 33.83 19.69
CA ALA A 459 -4.18 33.42 21.02
C ALA A 459 -3.97 31.88 21.14
N THR A 460 -3.00 31.46 21.98
CA THR A 460 -2.47 30.10 22.25
C THR A 460 -3.47 29.09 22.86
N PRO A 461 -3.25 27.75 22.75
CA PRO A 461 -4.34 26.77 22.56
C PRO A 461 -5.12 26.28 23.80
N TRP A 462 -4.52 26.20 25.01
CA TRP A 462 -5.19 25.60 26.18
C TRP A 462 -6.00 26.62 26.99
N ASN A 463 -5.40 27.78 27.27
CA ASN A 463 -6.09 28.87 27.96
C ASN A 463 -7.25 29.44 27.12
N PHE A 464 -7.26 29.22 25.81
CA PHE A 464 -8.35 29.65 24.95
C PHE A 464 -9.67 28.90 25.22
N TRP A 465 -9.67 27.62 25.57
CA TRP A 465 -10.93 26.91 25.86
C TRP A 465 -11.56 27.37 27.17
N ALA A 466 -10.73 27.48 28.21
CA ALA A 466 -11.13 28.03 29.50
C ALA A 466 -11.54 29.51 29.38
N GLN A 467 -10.78 30.33 28.64
CA GLN A 467 -11.11 31.74 28.41
C GLN A 467 -12.27 31.96 27.44
N THR A 468 -12.51 31.13 26.43
CA THR A 468 -13.69 31.27 25.54
C THR A 468 -14.98 31.04 26.33
N LEU A 469 -14.96 30.07 27.25
CA LEU A 469 -16.03 29.86 28.22
C LEU A 469 -16.17 31.01 29.23
N TYR A 470 -15.05 31.64 29.62
CA TYR A 470 -15.01 32.75 30.59
C TYR A 470 -15.37 34.13 30.02
N THR A 471 -14.91 34.45 28.81
CA THR A 471 -14.96 35.81 28.22
C THR A 471 -16.32 36.09 27.61
N HIS A 472 -17.03 35.06 27.13
CA HIS A 472 -18.44 35.17 26.72
C HIS A 472 -19.40 35.35 27.91
N GLY A 473 -18.96 35.12 29.15
CA GLY A 473 -19.72 35.42 30.36
C GLY A 473 -19.67 36.89 30.80
N ARG A 474 -18.79 37.72 30.21
CA ARG A 474 -18.50 39.07 30.72
C ARG A 474 -19.12 40.22 29.92
N GLN A 475 -19.89 39.96 28.86
CA GLN A 475 -20.54 40.99 28.03
C GLN A 475 -22.07 41.03 28.16
N GLY A 476 -22.60 40.78 29.37
CA GLY A 476 -24.02 40.92 29.66
C GLY A 476 -24.26 41.67 30.97
N ASN A 477 -24.35 43.00 30.86
CA ASN A 477 -24.92 43.98 31.80
C ASN A 477 -24.20 44.28 33.13
N GLU A 478 -23.56 45.45 33.13
CA GLU A 478 -23.82 46.47 34.16
C GLU A 478 -25.33 46.71 34.25
N ALA A 479 -25.95 46.35 35.38
CA ALA A 479 -27.07 47.05 36.03
C ALA A 479 -27.66 46.18 37.17
N ASP A 480 -27.53 46.70 38.39
CA ASP A 480 -28.34 46.48 39.59
C ASP A 480 -28.85 45.07 39.96
N ILE A 481 -28.35 44.56 41.09
CA ILE A 481 -29.17 43.74 42.00
C ILE A 481 -29.03 44.30 43.42
N PHE A 482 -30.13 44.92 43.89
CA PHE A 482 -30.38 45.28 45.28
C PHE A 482 -30.39 44.06 46.20
N GLY A 483 -29.97 44.29 47.45
CA GLY A 483 -29.56 43.28 48.42
C GLY A 483 -30.62 42.33 48.98
N TYR A 484 -30.14 41.50 49.91
CA TYR A 484 -30.95 40.91 50.96
C TYR A 484 -30.18 41.02 52.29
N GLN A 485 -30.70 41.87 53.18
CA GLN A 485 -30.66 41.65 54.63
C GLN A 485 -31.84 40.75 55.00
N ASN A 486 -31.54 39.58 55.55
CA ASN A 486 -31.98 39.08 56.86
C ASN A 486 -31.46 37.65 57.06
#